data_AF-A0A8J7XQ76-F1
#
_entry.id   AF-A0A8J7XQ76-F1
#
_cell.length_a   1.000
_cell.length_b   1.000
_cell.length_c   1.000
_cell.angle_alpha   90.00
_cell.angle_beta   90.00
_cell.angle_gamma   90.00
#
_symmetry.space_group_name_H-M   'P 1'
#
loop_
_entity.id
_entity.type
_entity.pdbx_description
1 polymer ?
#
loop_
_entity_poly.entity_id
_entity_poly.type
_entity_poly.pdbx_seq_one_letter_code
_entity_poly.pdbx_strand_id
1 'polypeptide(L)'
;MKIRQFKEVTSTNEVAKQYLEDGIIIVADIQTQGRGRHTRAWHSPEGGLWCSLVIKHEPAPVLNLAAALAVTKTLEWFGLETQLKWPNDVHIGQRKICGILSETEGDFMIIGVGVNLNNSTFPEDIPGTSFIVETGKEIDRIKFLKKFVEIFTRVIKEDFLNEYRVYSSTIGSKVTVKNGGELTGTAKDVDEQGRLILQMENGKKMNISSGEVLRLYQF
;
A
#
# COMPACT_ATOMS: atom_id res chain seq x y z
N MET A 1 11.63 -7.28 -15.37
CA MET A 1 11.05 -8.07 -14.27
C MET A 1 10.35 -9.30 -14.85
N LYS A 2 10.50 -10.46 -14.22
CA LYS A 2 9.93 -11.74 -14.65
C LYS A 2 8.64 -12.00 -13.90
N ILE A 3 7.54 -12.22 -14.63
CA ILE A 3 6.21 -12.42 -14.03
C ILE A 3 5.91 -13.92 -13.96
N ARG A 4 5.50 -14.40 -12.78
CA ARG A 4 4.93 -15.72 -12.56
C ARG A 4 3.47 -15.56 -12.16
N GLN A 5 2.57 -16.05 -13.00
CA GLN A 5 1.13 -15.96 -12.76
C GLN A 5 0.59 -17.30 -12.26
N PHE A 6 -0.28 -17.23 -11.27
CA PHE A 6 -0.97 -18.35 -10.67
C PHE A 6 -2.47 -18.10 -10.71
N LYS A 7 -3.27 -19.15 -10.88
CA LYS A 7 -4.73 -19.01 -10.79
C LYS A 7 -5.15 -18.74 -9.34
N GLU A 8 -4.66 -19.55 -8.41
CA GLU A 8 -5.00 -19.46 -7.00
C GLU A 8 -3.79 -19.83 -6.14
N VAL A 9 -3.60 -19.09 -5.05
CA VAL A 9 -2.54 -19.34 -4.05
C VAL A 9 -3.08 -19.05 -2.64
N THR A 10 -2.38 -19.45 -1.59
CA THR A 10 -2.69 -19.00 -0.23
C THR A 10 -2.38 -17.52 -0.06
N SER A 11 -1.17 -17.11 -0.42
CA SER A 11 -0.70 -15.72 -0.42
C SER A 11 0.43 -15.58 -1.44
N THR A 12 0.42 -14.49 -2.21
CA THR A 12 1.49 -14.14 -3.15
C THR A 12 2.81 -13.89 -2.43
N ASN A 13 2.79 -13.34 -1.20
CA ASN A 13 4.00 -13.18 -0.38
C ASN A 13 4.60 -14.54 0.02
N GLU A 14 3.77 -15.53 0.35
CA GLU A 14 4.25 -16.87 0.70
C GLU A 14 4.84 -17.60 -0.50
N VAL A 15 4.22 -17.45 -1.67
CA VAL A 15 4.78 -18.00 -2.92
C VAL A 15 6.09 -17.29 -3.27
N ALA A 16 6.19 -15.97 -3.07
CA ALA A 16 7.40 -15.21 -3.35
C ALA A 16 8.63 -15.66 -2.56
N LYS A 17 8.45 -16.17 -1.32
CA LYS A 17 9.53 -16.77 -0.51
C LYS A 17 10.19 -17.98 -1.18
N GLN A 18 9.50 -18.64 -2.12
CA GLN A 18 10.02 -19.77 -2.90
C GLN A 18 10.80 -19.33 -4.15
N TYR A 19 10.77 -18.03 -4.48
CA TYR A 19 11.34 -17.45 -5.69
C TYR A 19 12.17 -16.19 -5.37
N LEU A 20 13.15 -16.33 -4.49
CA LEU A 20 14.05 -15.25 -4.07
C LEU A 20 15.07 -14.89 -5.17
N GLU A 21 14.59 -14.18 -6.19
CA GLU A 21 15.37 -13.65 -7.30
C GLU A 21 14.95 -12.20 -7.55
N ASP A 22 15.94 -11.30 -7.67
CA ASP A 22 15.69 -9.88 -7.84
C ASP A 22 14.85 -9.59 -9.09
N GLY A 23 13.78 -8.82 -8.94
CA GLY A 23 12.87 -8.45 -10.02
C GLY A 23 11.89 -9.55 -10.43
N ILE A 24 11.69 -10.60 -9.63
CA ILE A 24 10.55 -11.51 -9.77
C ILE A 24 9.27 -10.82 -9.29
N ILE A 25 8.19 -11.04 -10.03
CA ILE A 25 6.84 -10.65 -9.65
C ILE A 25 5.97 -11.92 -9.61
N ILE A 26 5.41 -12.20 -8.45
CA ILE A 26 4.36 -13.21 -8.28
C ILE A 26 3.02 -12.53 -8.45
N VAL A 27 2.12 -13.09 -9.25
CA VAL A 27 0.75 -12.60 -9.45
C VAL A 27 -0.22 -13.75 -9.26
N ALA A 28 -1.32 -13.52 -8.57
CA ALA A 28 -2.41 -14.48 -8.46
C ALA A 28 -3.74 -13.87 -8.89
N ASP A 29 -4.65 -14.68 -9.44
CA ASP A 29 -6.04 -14.26 -9.66
C ASP A 29 -6.84 -14.28 -8.35
N ILE A 30 -6.55 -15.22 -7.45
CA ILE A 30 -7.19 -15.38 -6.13
C ILE A 30 -6.13 -15.62 -5.04
N GLN A 31 -6.35 -15.06 -3.85
CA GLN A 31 -5.65 -15.49 -2.62
C GLN A 31 -6.65 -16.01 -1.59
N THR A 32 -6.48 -17.27 -1.15
CA THR A 32 -7.38 -17.90 -0.16
C THR A 32 -7.05 -17.50 1.28
N GLN A 33 -5.83 -17.02 1.53
CA GLN A 33 -5.34 -16.54 2.83
C GLN A 33 -4.56 -15.23 2.66
N GLY A 34 -5.08 -14.31 1.84
CA GLY A 34 -4.50 -13.00 1.64
C GLY A 34 -4.27 -12.28 2.98
N ARG A 35 -3.10 -11.67 3.15
CA ARG A 35 -2.69 -11.02 4.40
C ARG A 35 -2.47 -9.53 4.21
N GLY A 36 -2.89 -8.76 5.21
CA GLY A 36 -2.51 -7.38 5.42
C GLY A 36 -1.59 -7.24 6.64
N ARG A 37 -1.26 -6.00 6.98
CA ARG A 37 -0.47 -5.65 8.16
C ARG A 37 -1.17 -6.11 9.44
N HIS A 38 -0.39 -6.39 10.49
CA HIS A 38 -0.90 -6.86 11.79
C HIS A 38 -1.83 -8.09 11.67
N THR A 39 -1.44 -9.05 10.82
CA THR A 39 -2.13 -10.33 10.58
C THR A 39 -3.60 -10.21 10.17
N ARG A 40 -4.03 -9.06 9.67
CA ARG A 40 -5.40 -8.88 9.17
C ARG A 40 -5.61 -9.66 7.88
N ALA A 41 -6.79 -10.21 7.68
CA ALA A 41 -7.16 -10.80 6.41
C ALA A 41 -7.28 -9.70 5.33
N TRP A 42 -6.83 -10.02 4.11
CA TRP A 42 -7.03 -9.20 2.92
C TRP A 42 -7.89 -9.98 1.91
N HIS A 43 -9.13 -9.52 1.71
CA HIS A 43 -10.06 -10.17 0.79
C HIS A 43 -9.56 -10.05 -0.66
N SER A 44 -9.26 -11.19 -1.29
CA SER A 44 -8.57 -11.26 -2.59
C SER A 44 -9.30 -12.16 -3.60
N PRO A 45 -10.56 -11.87 -3.97
CA PRO A 45 -11.28 -12.64 -4.99
C PRO A 45 -10.71 -12.36 -6.40
N GLU A 46 -11.25 -13.01 -7.42
CA GLU A 46 -10.96 -12.63 -8.81
C GLU A 46 -11.27 -11.14 -9.06
N GLY A 47 -10.54 -10.54 -10.00
CA GLY A 47 -10.77 -9.17 -10.48
C GLY A 47 -9.83 -8.11 -9.91
N GLY A 48 -9.21 -8.33 -8.74
CA GLY A 48 -8.17 -7.42 -8.24
C GLY A 48 -6.77 -7.73 -8.76
N LEU A 49 -5.81 -6.86 -8.45
CA LEU A 49 -4.38 -7.15 -8.64
C LEU A 49 -3.78 -7.57 -7.31
N TRP A 50 -3.45 -8.85 -7.22
CA TRP A 50 -2.75 -9.44 -6.08
C TRP A 50 -1.36 -9.85 -6.55
N CYS A 51 -0.34 -9.10 -6.15
CA CYS A 51 1.03 -9.41 -6.53
C CYS A 51 2.04 -9.18 -5.43
N SER A 52 3.20 -9.82 -5.56
CA SER A 52 4.36 -9.59 -4.70
C SER A 52 5.59 -9.37 -5.56
N LEU A 53 6.33 -8.30 -5.29
CA LEU A 53 7.58 -7.97 -5.95
C LEU A 53 8.73 -8.40 -5.05
N VAL A 54 9.65 -9.19 -5.60
CA VAL A 54 10.88 -9.58 -4.93
C VAL A 54 11.98 -8.64 -5.39
N ILE A 55 12.58 -7.91 -4.45
CA ILE A 55 13.70 -7.01 -4.72
C ILE A 55 14.86 -7.35 -3.79
N LYS A 56 16.09 -7.31 -4.29
CA LYS A 56 17.28 -7.43 -3.46
C LYS A 56 17.58 -6.09 -2.81
N HIS A 57 17.24 -5.95 -1.53
CA HIS A 57 17.35 -4.68 -0.81
C HIS A 57 17.34 -4.92 0.71
N GLU A 58 18.12 -4.14 1.44
CA GLU A 58 18.06 -4.09 2.91
C GLU A 58 16.67 -3.66 3.42
N PRO A 59 16.23 -4.07 4.62
CA PRO A 59 14.95 -3.64 5.17
C PRO A 59 14.81 -2.11 5.20
N ALA A 60 13.84 -1.59 4.44
CA ALA A 60 13.62 -0.17 4.25
C ALA A 60 12.11 0.15 4.29
N PRO A 61 11.57 0.57 5.45
CA PRO A 61 10.14 0.87 5.61
C PRO A 61 9.59 1.87 4.59
N VAL A 62 10.45 2.81 4.15
CA VAL A 62 10.18 3.81 3.12
C VAL A 62 9.74 3.18 1.78
N LEU A 63 10.15 1.95 1.46
CA LEU A 63 9.70 1.27 0.24
C LEU A 63 8.20 0.93 0.23
N ASN A 64 7.57 0.80 1.41
CA ASN A 64 6.11 0.69 1.48
C ASN A 64 5.42 1.98 1.00
N LEU A 65 6.00 3.14 1.35
CA LEU A 65 5.48 4.45 0.95
C LEU A 65 5.70 4.65 -0.55
N ALA A 66 6.85 4.23 -1.07
CA ALA A 66 7.16 4.23 -2.50
C ALA A 66 6.15 3.38 -3.29
N ALA A 67 5.87 2.16 -2.83
CA ALA A 67 4.90 1.27 -3.47
C ALA A 67 3.49 1.87 -3.45
N ALA A 68 3.04 2.42 -2.32
CA ALA A 68 1.74 3.06 -2.22
C ALA A 68 1.62 4.30 -3.14
N LEU A 69 2.67 5.14 -3.19
CA LEU A 69 2.74 6.28 -4.12
C LEU A 69 2.70 5.80 -5.58
N ALA A 70 3.43 4.75 -5.91
CA ALA A 70 3.43 4.18 -7.25
C ALA A 70 2.03 3.67 -7.65
N VAL A 71 1.30 3.01 -6.74
CA VAL A 71 -0.11 2.62 -6.97
C VAL A 71 -0.98 3.85 -7.17
N THR A 72 -0.84 4.88 -6.33
CA THR A 72 -1.59 6.15 -6.43
C THR A 72 -1.43 6.80 -7.80
N LYS A 73 -0.18 6.97 -8.26
CA LYS A 73 0.13 7.53 -9.59
C LYS A 73 -0.33 6.61 -10.73
N THR A 74 -0.37 5.30 -10.50
CA THR A 74 -0.91 4.35 -11.49
C THR A 74 -2.42 4.52 -11.62
N LEU A 75 -3.16 4.60 -10.51
CA LEU A 75 -4.61 4.84 -10.52
C LEU A 75 -4.93 6.19 -11.18
N GLU A 76 -4.17 7.23 -10.86
CA GLU A 76 -4.30 8.56 -11.49
C GLU A 76 -4.09 8.49 -13.01
N TRP A 77 -3.08 7.73 -13.47
CA TRP A 77 -2.84 7.51 -14.91
C TRP A 77 -4.05 6.85 -15.62
N PHE A 78 -4.81 6.02 -14.91
CA PHE A 78 -6.05 5.43 -15.39
C PHE A 78 -7.30 6.29 -15.11
N GLY A 79 -7.12 7.52 -14.63
CA GLY A 79 -8.19 8.51 -14.42
C GLY A 79 -8.90 8.40 -13.09
N LEU A 80 -8.28 7.79 -12.06
CA LEU A 80 -8.84 7.69 -10.72
C LEU A 80 -7.92 8.35 -9.68
N GLU A 81 -8.33 9.50 -9.18
CA GLU A 81 -7.62 10.21 -8.10
C GLU A 81 -7.81 9.50 -6.76
N THR A 82 -6.73 9.38 -6.00
CA THR A 82 -6.71 8.70 -4.70
C THR A 82 -5.77 9.42 -3.73
N GLN A 83 -5.90 9.12 -2.44
CA GLN A 83 -5.08 9.71 -1.39
C GLN A 83 -4.29 8.65 -0.62
N LEU A 84 -3.11 9.04 -0.18
CA LEU A 84 -2.25 8.23 0.67
C LEU A 84 -2.63 8.43 2.14
N LYS A 85 -2.88 7.32 2.84
CA LYS A 85 -3.05 7.28 4.28
C LYS A 85 -1.85 6.58 4.89
N TRP A 86 -1.13 7.29 5.76
CA TRP A 86 0.07 6.75 6.38
C TRP A 86 -0.25 5.48 7.19
N PRO A 87 0.59 4.44 7.12
CA PRO A 87 1.87 4.45 6.39
C PRO A 87 1.78 4.16 4.90
N ASN A 88 0.86 3.31 4.46
CA ASN A 88 0.96 2.71 3.12
C ASN A 88 -0.39 2.25 2.55
N ASP A 89 -1.48 2.88 2.98
CA ASP A 89 -2.81 2.60 2.45
C ASP A 89 -3.17 3.63 1.39
N VAL A 90 -3.87 3.19 0.33
CA VAL A 90 -4.43 4.09 -0.70
C VAL A 90 -5.94 4.09 -0.56
N HIS A 91 -6.52 5.29 -0.55
CA HIS A 91 -7.92 5.52 -0.20
C HIS A 91 -8.64 6.45 -1.18
N ILE A 92 -9.97 6.30 -1.22
CA ILE A 92 -10.92 7.28 -1.78
C ILE A 92 -11.90 7.63 -0.66
N GLY A 93 -11.80 8.85 -0.16
CA GLY A 93 -12.44 9.24 1.09
C GLY A 93 -12.03 8.29 2.22
N GLN A 94 -13.00 7.64 2.86
CA GLN A 94 -12.73 6.68 3.95
C GLN A 94 -12.59 5.23 3.47
N ARG A 95 -12.78 4.95 2.17
CA ARG A 95 -12.76 3.59 1.62
C ARG A 95 -11.38 3.23 1.10
N LYS A 96 -10.90 2.03 1.44
CA LYS A 96 -9.57 1.54 1.03
C LYS A 96 -9.64 0.87 -0.35
N ILE A 97 -8.73 1.25 -1.24
CA ILE A 97 -8.58 0.64 -2.59
C ILE A 97 -7.30 -0.19 -2.72
N CYS A 98 -6.25 0.14 -1.96
CA CYS A 98 -5.01 -0.63 -1.95
C CYS A 98 -4.36 -0.68 -0.57
N GLY A 99 -3.69 -1.80 -0.28
CA GLY A 99 -2.77 -1.94 0.84
C GLY A 99 -1.46 -2.58 0.41
N ILE A 100 -0.38 -2.18 1.09
CA ILE A 100 0.96 -2.74 0.89
C ILE A 100 1.37 -3.56 2.13
N LEU A 101 2.02 -4.70 1.91
CA LEU A 101 2.59 -5.53 2.96
C LEU A 101 3.99 -6.01 2.54
N SER A 102 5.02 -5.41 3.12
CA SER A 102 6.40 -5.87 2.90
C SER A 102 6.86 -6.83 3.99
N GLU A 103 7.53 -7.90 3.57
CA GLU A 103 8.23 -8.87 4.43
C GLU A 103 9.70 -8.95 4.00
N THR A 104 10.59 -9.31 4.91
CA THR A 104 12.02 -9.52 4.62
C THR A 104 12.33 -11.01 4.66
N GLU A 105 13.07 -11.51 3.67
CA GLU A 105 13.52 -12.90 3.59
C GLU A 105 14.97 -12.92 3.12
N GLY A 106 15.92 -13.14 4.05
CA GLY A 106 17.35 -12.96 3.78
C GLY A 106 17.67 -11.54 3.30
N ASP A 107 18.38 -11.43 2.18
CA ASP A 107 18.76 -10.15 1.53
C ASP A 107 17.65 -9.56 0.64
N PHE A 108 16.44 -10.13 0.68
CA PHE A 108 15.33 -9.75 -0.18
C PHE A 108 14.19 -9.12 0.60
N MET A 109 13.59 -8.11 0.00
CA MET A 109 12.29 -7.59 0.41
C MET A 109 11.22 -8.10 -0.54
N ILE A 110 10.16 -8.66 0.04
CA ILE A 110 8.96 -9.11 -0.66
C ILE A 110 7.89 -8.05 -0.43
N ILE A 111 7.59 -7.24 -1.44
CA ILE A 111 6.59 -6.18 -1.38
C ILE A 111 5.27 -6.72 -1.94
N GLY A 112 4.36 -7.10 -1.05
CA GLY A 112 3.00 -7.46 -1.38
C GLY A 112 2.16 -6.22 -1.69
N VAL A 113 1.46 -6.25 -2.82
CA VAL A 113 0.60 -5.18 -3.32
C VAL A 113 -0.76 -5.77 -3.61
N GLY A 114 -1.76 -5.35 -2.84
CA GLY A 114 -3.16 -5.68 -3.09
C GLY A 114 -3.90 -4.44 -3.59
N VAL A 115 -4.43 -4.48 -4.81
CA VAL A 115 -5.23 -3.39 -5.40
C VAL A 115 -6.58 -3.92 -5.83
N ASN A 116 -7.64 -3.30 -5.32
CA ASN A 116 -9.01 -3.58 -5.73
C ASN A 116 -9.27 -2.92 -7.09
N LEU A 117 -9.40 -3.73 -8.14
CA LEU A 117 -9.55 -3.26 -9.52
C LEU A 117 -10.96 -3.56 -10.04
N ASN A 118 -11.22 -4.79 -10.50
CA ASN A 118 -12.50 -5.20 -11.08
C ASN A 118 -13.37 -6.01 -10.10
N ASN A 119 -12.96 -6.14 -8.83
CA ASN A 119 -13.78 -6.75 -7.78
C ASN A 119 -14.75 -5.72 -7.19
N SER A 120 -15.99 -6.13 -6.89
CA SER A 120 -17.06 -5.25 -6.37
C SER A 120 -17.59 -5.66 -5.00
N THR A 121 -17.17 -6.82 -4.48
CA THR A 121 -17.58 -7.34 -3.18
C THR A 121 -16.49 -7.12 -2.14
N PHE A 122 -16.88 -6.62 -0.97
CA PHE A 122 -16.00 -6.39 0.17
C PHE A 122 -16.64 -6.94 1.44
N PRO A 123 -15.84 -7.37 2.44
CA PRO A 123 -16.36 -7.72 3.76
C PRO A 123 -17.09 -6.53 4.39
N GLU A 124 -18.23 -6.76 5.06
CA GLU A 124 -19.06 -5.69 5.66
C GLU A 124 -18.29 -4.81 6.67
N ASP A 125 -17.36 -5.42 7.41
CA ASP A 125 -16.59 -4.74 8.46
C ASP A 125 -15.43 -3.89 7.94
N ILE A 126 -15.11 -3.96 6.64
CA ILE A 126 -13.96 -3.28 6.04
C ILE A 126 -14.46 -2.40 4.90
N PRO A 127 -14.54 -1.06 5.08
CA PRO A 127 -14.97 -0.17 4.01
C PRO A 127 -13.95 -0.17 2.87
N GLY A 128 -14.20 -1.01 1.88
CA GLY A 128 -13.42 -1.15 0.65
C GLY A 128 -14.06 -0.43 -0.51
N THR A 129 -13.26 -0.13 -1.52
CA THR A 129 -13.72 0.28 -2.85
C THR A 129 -12.77 -0.28 -3.91
N SER A 130 -13.14 -0.17 -5.18
CA SER A 130 -12.34 -0.63 -6.31
C SER A 130 -12.45 0.31 -7.50
N PHE A 131 -11.54 0.16 -8.45
CA PHE A 131 -11.58 0.91 -9.69
C PHE A 131 -12.94 0.81 -10.40
N ILE A 132 -13.51 -0.40 -10.53
CA ILE A 132 -14.80 -0.60 -11.20
C ILE A 132 -15.96 0.03 -10.42
N VAL A 133 -15.93 -0.01 -9.09
CA VAL A 133 -16.97 0.61 -8.24
C VAL A 133 -16.98 2.12 -8.37
N GLU A 134 -15.81 2.75 -8.51
CA GLU A 134 -15.69 4.22 -8.57
C GLU A 134 -15.89 4.77 -9.99
N THR A 135 -15.54 4.00 -11.01
CA THR A 135 -15.51 4.48 -12.40
C THR A 135 -16.58 3.87 -13.30
N GLY A 136 -17.20 2.75 -12.88
CA GLY A 136 -18.11 1.95 -13.70
C GLY A 136 -17.42 1.23 -14.87
N LYS A 137 -16.08 1.16 -14.88
CA LYS A 137 -15.29 0.59 -15.98
C LYS A 137 -14.34 -0.48 -15.48
N GLU A 138 -14.16 -1.53 -16.26
CA GLU A 138 -13.10 -2.50 -16.04
C GLU A 138 -11.74 -1.97 -16.47
N ILE A 139 -10.70 -2.44 -15.79
CA ILE A 139 -9.31 -2.16 -16.12
C ILE A 139 -8.54 -3.44 -16.45
N ASP A 140 -7.67 -3.36 -17.44
CA ASP A 140 -6.75 -4.43 -17.79
C ASP A 140 -5.68 -4.56 -16.69
N ARG A 141 -5.79 -5.64 -15.89
CA ARG A 141 -4.91 -5.94 -14.74
C ARG A 141 -3.43 -6.02 -15.14
N ILE A 142 -3.12 -6.51 -16.35
CA ILE A 142 -1.73 -6.65 -16.82
C ILE A 142 -1.18 -5.29 -17.24
N LYS A 143 -1.98 -4.45 -17.91
CA LYS A 143 -1.58 -3.06 -18.20
C LYS A 143 -1.37 -2.27 -16.92
N PHE A 144 -2.24 -2.43 -15.93
CA PHE A 144 -2.07 -1.81 -14.61
C PHE A 144 -0.76 -2.26 -13.96
N LEU A 145 -0.50 -3.57 -13.88
CA LEU A 145 0.73 -4.11 -13.29
C LEU A 145 1.99 -3.55 -13.98
N LYS A 146 2.01 -3.53 -15.32
CA LYS A 146 3.14 -2.99 -16.09
C LYS A 146 3.38 -1.51 -15.77
N LYS A 147 2.31 -0.71 -15.73
CA LYS A 147 2.40 0.72 -15.42
C LYS A 147 2.84 0.97 -13.97
N PHE A 148 2.33 0.19 -13.03
CA PHE A 148 2.75 0.21 -11.64
C PHE A 148 4.25 -0.10 -11.51
N VAL A 149 4.75 -1.15 -12.15
CA VAL A 149 6.17 -1.52 -12.10
C VAL A 149 7.07 -0.43 -12.70
N GLU A 150 6.66 0.15 -13.83
CA GLU A 150 7.35 1.29 -14.47
C GLU A 150 7.49 2.46 -13.48
N ILE A 151 6.38 2.88 -12.88
CA ILE A 151 6.35 4.00 -11.94
C ILE A 151 7.15 3.66 -10.68
N PHE A 152 6.95 2.48 -10.09
CA PHE A 152 7.64 2.04 -8.88
C PHE A 152 9.16 2.04 -9.07
N THR A 153 9.64 1.49 -10.19
CA THR A 153 11.08 1.45 -10.51
C THR A 153 11.70 2.84 -10.62
N ARG A 154 10.93 3.85 -11.05
CA ARG A 154 11.36 5.26 -11.04
C ARG A 154 11.34 5.82 -9.62
N VAL A 155 10.21 5.67 -8.92
CA VAL A 155 9.99 6.22 -7.57
C VAL A 155 11.08 5.80 -6.59
N ILE A 156 11.52 4.53 -6.61
CA ILE A 156 12.56 4.03 -5.69
C ILE A 156 13.98 4.54 -6.00
N LYS A 157 14.20 5.21 -7.14
CA LYS A 157 15.48 5.80 -7.53
C LYS A 157 15.56 7.31 -7.27
N GLU A 158 14.42 7.92 -6.95
CA GLU A 158 14.27 9.36 -6.78
C GLU A 158 13.94 9.68 -5.32
N ASP A 159 14.14 10.94 -4.89
CA ASP A 159 13.60 11.42 -3.63
C ASP A 159 12.08 11.65 -3.78
N PHE A 160 11.31 10.59 -3.53
CA PHE A 160 9.87 10.57 -3.75
C PHE A 160 9.06 11.13 -2.57
N LEU A 161 9.69 11.45 -1.44
CA LEU A 161 8.94 11.83 -0.24
C LEU A 161 8.20 13.15 -0.43
N ASN A 162 8.75 14.07 -1.21
CA ASN A 162 8.05 15.31 -1.57
C ASN A 162 6.77 15.03 -2.34
N GLU A 163 6.81 14.10 -3.30
CA GLU A 163 5.60 13.67 -4.01
C GLU A 163 4.63 12.93 -3.08
N TYR A 164 5.13 12.04 -2.22
CA TYR A 164 4.29 11.35 -1.22
C TYR A 164 3.51 12.35 -0.36
N ARG A 165 4.16 13.44 0.08
CA ARG A 165 3.54 14.50 0.90
C ARG A 165 2.37 15.16 0.17
N VAL A 166 2.47 15.38 -1.15
CA VAL A 166 1.41 15.97 -1.98
C VAL A 166 0.15 15.11 -1.98
N TYR A 167 0.29 13.79 -2.04
CA TYR A 167 -0.85 12.86 -2.04
C TYR A 167 -1.35 12.49 -0.63
N SER A 168 -0.70 12.96 0.44
CA SER A 168 -1.02 12.53 1.80
C SER A 168 -2.30 13.17 2.32
N SER A 169 -3.29 12.34 2.64
CA SER A 169 -4.45 12.73 3.46
C SER A 169 -4.13 12.82 4.96
N THR A 170 -3.00 12.24 5.37
CA THR A 170 -2.61 12.17 6.78
C THR A 170 -1.94 13.46 7.23
N ILE A 171 -1.01 13.98 6.44
CA ILE A 171 -0.28 15.20 6.77
C ILE A 171 -1.24 16.39 6.84
N GLY A 172 -1.09 17.22 7.88
CA GLY A 172 -1.97 18.35 8.18
C GLY A 172 -3.19 17.98 9.03
N SER A 173 -3.59 16.72 9.05
CA SER A 173 -4.78 16.25 9.78
C SER A 173 -4.49 16.00 11.26
N LYS A 174 -5.51 16.19 12.12
CA LYS A 174 -5.51 15.56 13.45
C LYS A 174 -5.76 14.07 13.27
N VAL A 175 -4.99 13.23 13.96
CA VAL A 175 -5.00 11.78 13.79
C VAL A 175 -4.89 11.06 15.14
N THR A 176 -5.47 9.87 15.20
CA THR A 176 -5.18 8.89 16.26
C THR A 176 -4.38 7.75 15.65
N VAL A 177 -3.18 7.52 16.19
CA VAL A 177 -2.24 6.49 15.73
C VAL A 177 -2.15 5.39 16.78
N LYS A 178 -2.25 4.12 16.35
CA LYS A 178 -2.00 2.96 17.19
C LYS A 178 -0.55 2.50 17.05
N ASN A 179 0.24 2.62 18.12
CA ASN A 179 1.62 2.15 18.21
C ASN A 179 1.93 1.70 19.65
N GLY A 180 1.65 0.43 19.99
CA GLY A 180 1.70 -0.08 21.37
C GLY A 180 0.58 0.43 22.29
N GLY A 181 0.10 1.65 22.04
CA GLY A 181 -1.13 2.27 22.58
C GLY A 181 -1.69 3.28 21.58
N GLU A 182 -2.73 4.03 21.95
CA GLU A 182 -3.29 5.10 21.10
C GLU A 182 -2.67 6.46 21.44
N LEU A 183 -2.17 7.14 20.41
CA LEU A 183 -1.60 8.47 20.49
C LEU A 183 -2.40 9.40 19.59
N THR A 184 -2.86 10.54 20.12
CA THR A 184 -3.61 11.53 19.34
C THR A 184 -2.80 12.82 19.22
N GLY A 185 -2.73 13.35 18.00
CA GLY A 185 -2.00 14.57 17.70
C GLY A 185 -2.23 15.04 16.27
N THR A 186 -1.56 16.11 15.85
CA THR A 186 -1.56 16.56 14.46
C THR A 186 -0.39 15.91 13.72
N ALA A 187 -0.66 15.22 12.62
CA ALA A 187 0.37 14.71 11.73
C ALA A 187 1.00 15.89 10.98
N LYS A 188 2.24 16.22 11.30
CA LYS A 188 2.93 17.39 10.74
C LYS A 188 3.65 17.10 9.45
N ASP A 189 4.24 15.91 9.35
CA ASP A 189 5.03 15.52 8.19
C ASP A 189 5.33 14.00 8.24
N VAL A 190 5.99 13.49 7.22
CA VAL A 190 6.70 12.21 7.19
C VAL A 190 8.19 12.50 6.98
N ASP A 191 9.07 11.95 7.81
CA ASP A 191 10.51 12.19 7.69
C ASP A 191 11.18 11.35 6.59
N GLU A 192 12.48 11.56 6.38
CA GLU A 192 13.30 10.88 5.37
C GLU A 192 13.33 9.35 5.51
N GLN A 193 13.01 8.83 6.70
CA GLN A 193 12.93 7.38 6.95
C GLN A 193 11.50 6.84 6.83
N GLY A 194 10.54 7.68 6.41
CA GLY A 194 9.13 7.31 6.28
C GLY A 194 8.35 7.33 7.59
N ARG A 195 8.91 7.89 8.68
CA ARG A 195 8.25 7.94 9.99
C ARG A 195 7.30 9.12 10.07
N LEU A 196 6.13 8.93 10.66
CA LEU A 196 5.16 10.01 10.86
C LEU A 196 5.63 10.95 11.98
N ILE A 197 5.76 12.24 11.69
CA ILE A 197 6.04 13.28 12.68
C ILE A 197 4.71 13.73 13.29
N LEU A 198 4.39 13.24 14.47
CA LEU A 198 3.17 13.56 15.21
C LEU A 198 3.45 14.66 16.24
N GLN A 199 2.68 15.74 16.21
CA GLN A 199 2.69 16.76 17.26
C GLN A 199 1.51 16.56 18.21
N MET A 200 1.81 16.28 19.47
CA MET A 200 0.83 16.13 20.56
C MET A 200 0.26 17.50 20.97
N GLU A 201 -0.85 17.51 21.72
CA GLU A 201 -1.49 18.76 22.18
C GLU A 201 -0.60 19.62 23.09
N ASN A 202 0.31 18.98 23.84
CA ASN A 202 1.32 19.69 24.65
C ASN A 202 2.50 20.25 23.83
N GLY A 203 2.43 20.20 22.49
CA GLY A 203 3.45 20.69 21.56
C GLY A 203 4.61 19.72 21.30
N LYS A 204 4.76 18.64 22.08
CA LYS A 204 5.83 17.65 21.90
C LYS A 204 5.69 16.95 20.54
N LYS A 205 6.79 16.87 19.80
CA LYS A 205 6.89 16.09 18.56
C LYS A 205 7.41 14.68 18.83
N MET A 206 6.88 13.70 18.12
CA MET A 206 7.31 12.30 18.16
C MET A 206 7.38 11.73 16.75
N ASN A 207 8.41 10.93 16.47
CA ASN A 207 8.52 10.21 15.22
C ASN A 207 7.98 8.79 15.42
N ILE A 208 6.94 8.43 14.68
CA ILE A 208 6.29 7.13 14.76
C ILE A 208 6.81 6.28 13.60
N SER A 209 7.62 5.28 13.94
CA SER A 209 8.27 4.38 12.96
C SER A 209 7.39 3.22 12.51
N SER A 210 6.43 2.82 13.33
CA SER A 210 5.49 1.75 13.05
C SER A 210 4.15 2.04 13.71
N GLY A 211 3.07 1.53 13.12
CA GLY A 211 1.72 1.73 13.61
C GLY A 211 0.70 1.97 12.51
N GLU A 212 -0.49 2.35 12.91
CA GLU A 212 -1.61 2.57 12.00
C GLU A 212 -2.35 3.84 12.39
N VAL A 213 -2.70 4.67 11.39
CA VAL A 213 -3.66 5.76 11.59
C VAL A 213 -5.07 5.16 11.65
N LEU A 214 -5.65 5.13 12.85
CA LEU A 214 -7.01 4.62 13.06
C LEU A 214 -8.07 5.62 12.59
N ARG A 215 -7.86 6.90 12.90
CA ARG A 215 -8.83 7.97 12.63
C ARG A 215 -8.13 9.19 12.02
N LEU A 216 -8.76 9.75 10.99
CA LEU A 216 -8.49 11.08 10.46
C LEU A 216 -9.66 11.96 10.90
N TYR A 217 -9.39 13.04 11.62
CA TYR A 217 -10.41 14.03 11.95
C TYR A 217 -10.37 15.09 10.84
N GLN A 218 -11.31 15.03 9.91
CA GLN A 218 -11.51 16.07 8.90
C GLN A 218 -12.22 17.26 9.57
N PHE A 219 -11.72 18.48 9.35
CA PHE A 219 -12.33 19.72 9.81
C PHE A 219 -13.35 20.23 8.78
#